data_AF-A0A968YFH5-F1
#
_entry.id   AF-A0A968YFH5-F1
#
_cell.length_a   1.000
_cell.length_b   1.000
_cell.length_c   1.000
_cell.angle_alpha   90.00
_cell.angle_beta   90.00
_cell.angle_gamma   90.00
#
_symmetry.space_group_name_H-M   'P 1'
#
loop_
_entity.id
_entity.type
_entity.pdbx_description
1 polymer ?
#
loop_
_entity_poly.entity_id
_entity_poly.type
_entity_poly.pdbx_seq_one_letter_code
_entity_poly.pdbx_strand_id
1 'polypeptide(L)'
;MVISADLAIAKPIKNCPPVVRSLKTQKLYCAHELKTLKQNAEEKQAKFLCFLIRAIIPPNDFFKTNQCFPESNFSSATGEKIMPRPKGTKTAFTLLKPLGNMQLTPQPVIAWQPIPNASYRITIEQGGSWLWSHETTATEIKLPRSKSLKPGKLYKLSAVAFQGEQAISGDVTTLQLVDPQQLRKLNDTVLQAQQVAANPLDRGLDKAMMLYHLGLFDAAVIELLALTQYQKPAVYSQLGLIYKEVGDKKIAQGYFDKASELANHKPKPLSRAN
;
A
#
# COMPACT_ATOMS: atom_id res chain seq x y z
N MET A 1 14.15 19.16 -45.30
CA MET A 1 14.08 17.93 -44.49
C MET A 1 13.57 18.32 -43.11
N VAL A 2 12.28 18.11 -42.85
CA VAL A 2 11.62 18.57 -41.61
C VAL A 2 11.85 17.49 -40.54
N ILE A 3 12.67 17.80 -39.53
CA ILE A 3 12.80 16.95 -38.35
C ILE A 3 11.62 17.29 -37.44
N SER A 4 10.60 16.42 -37.45
CA SER A 4 9.50 16.47 -36.50
C SER A 4 10.06 16.16 -35.11
N ALA A 5 10.18 17.17 -34.27
CA ALA A 5 10.46 16.99 -32.85
C ALA A 5 9.15 16.59 -32.16
N ASP A 6 8.91 15.29 -32.06
CA ASP A 6 7.89 14.76 -31.15
C ASP A 6 8.33 15.06 -29.72
N LEU A 7 7.87 16.21 -29.22
CA LEU A 7 7.84 16.56 -27.81
C LEU A 7 6.94 15.54 -27.11
N ALA A 8 7.54 14.44 -26.64
CA ALA A 8 6.89 13.53 -25.70
C ALA A 8 6.59 14.32 -24.42
N ILE A 9 5.38 14.85 -24.32
CA ILE A 9 4.83 15.46 -23.12
C ILE A 9 4.90 14.39 -22.02
N ALA A 10 5.60 14.68 -20.93
CA ALA A 10 5.66 13.81 -19.77
C ALA A 10 4.22 13.51 -19.33
N LYS A 11 3.83 12.23 -19.38
CA LYS A 11 2.47 11.83 -19.01
C LYS A 11 2.25 12.19 -17.53
N PRO A 12 1.14 12.85 -17.19
CA PRO A 12 0.84 13.21 -15.81
C PRO A 12 0.88 11.96 -14.94
N ILE A 13 1.47 12.09 -13.75
CA ILE A 13 1.50 11.03 -12.74
C ILE A 13 0.06 10.69 -12.40
N LYS A 14 -0.29 9.40 -12.53
CA LYS A 14 -1.63 8.93 -12.23
C LYS A 14 -1.89 9.05 -10.73
N ASN A 15 -2.81 9.94 -10.34
CA ASN A 15 -3.24 10.12 -8.94
C ASN A 15 -4.22 9.03 -8.46
N CYS A 16 -4.12 7.83 -9.02
CA CYS A 16 -5.01 6.72 -8.71
C CYS A 16 -4.19 5.44 -8.47
N PRO A 17 -4.60 4.59 -7.51
CA PRO A 17 -4.01 3.27 -7.37
C PRO A 17 -4.26 2.44 -8.64
N PRO A 18 -3.20 1.91 -9.28
CA PRO A 18 -3.38 1.00 -10.39
C PRO A 18 -4.07 -0.27 -9.90
N VAL A 19 -5.03 -0.76 -10.66
CA VAL A 19 -5.77 -2.00 -10.36
C VAL A 19 -5.38 -3.14 -11.29
N VAL A 20 -4.81 -2.80 -12.46
CA VAL A 20 -4.44 -3.76 -13.50
C VAL A 20 -3.15 -3.34 -14.18
N ARG A 21 -2.35 -4.32 -14.61
CA ARG A 21 -1.23 -4.16 -15.55
C ARG A 21 -1.44 -5.03 -16.78
N SER A 22 -1.24 -4.46 -17.97
CA SER A 22 -1.10 -5.28 -19.18
C SER A 22 0.26 -5.97 -19.18
N LEU A 23 0.29 -7.29 -19.26
CA LEU A 23 1.54 -8.05 -19.34
C LEU A 23 2.19 -7.94 -20.73
N LYS A 24 1.46 -7.44 -21.74
CA LYS A 24 2.00 -7.20 -23.08
C LYS A 24 2.66 -5.83 -23.18
N THR A 25 1.94 -4.77 -22.81
CA THR A 25 2.41 -3.39 -22.95
C THR A 25 3.13 -2.86 -21.71
N GLN A 26 3.09 -3.62 -20.60
CA GLN A 26 3.57 -3.21 -19.28
C GLN A 26 2.84 -1.97 -18.72
N LYS A 27 1.75 -1.53 -19.36
CA LYS A 27 1.01 -0.35 -18.95
C LYS A 27 0.12 -0.64 -17.74
N LEU A 28 0.19 0.25 -16.75
CA LEU A 28 -0.66 0.26 -15.58
C LEU A 28 -1.96 1.02 -15.86
N TYR A 29 -3.08 0.49 -15.34
CA TYR A 29 -4.41 1.02 -15.50
C TYR A 29 -5.12 1.20 -14.15
N CYS A 30 -5.74 2.35 -13.97
CA CYS A 30 -6.65 2.64 -12.89
C CYS A 30 -8.06 2.16 -13.23
N ALA A 31 -8.91 2.02 -12.20
CA ALA A 31 -10.26 1.47 -12.37
C ALA A 31 -11.11 2.24 -13.41
N HIS A 32 -11.01 3.57 -13.44
CA HIS A 32 -11.75 4.40 -14.39
C HIS A 32 -11.28 4.23 -15.85
N GLU A 33 -10.05 3.76 -16.07
CA GLU A 33 -9.48 3.53 -17.41
C GLU A 33 -9.85 2.15 -17.98
N LEU A 34 -10.34 1.23 -17.16
CA LEU A 34 -10.65 -0.14 -17.62
C LEU A 34 -11.80 -0.18 -18.64
N LYS A 35 -12.71 0.82 -18.61
CA LYS A 35 -13.82 0.92 -19.56
C LYS A 35 -13.33 1.22 -20.97
N THR A 36 -12.34 2.11 -21.11
CA THR A 36 -11.78 2.51 -22.42
C THR A 36 -10.81 1.47 -22.96
N LEU A 37 -10.25 0.61 -22.09
CA LEU A 37 -9.38 -0.50 -22.48
C LEU A 37 -10.04 -1.47 -23.48
N LYS A 38 -11.35 -1.70 -23.37
CA LYS A 38 -12.13 -2.58 -24.28
C LYS A 38 -11.98 -2.20 -25.76
N GLN A 39 -11.72 -0.93 -26.03
CA GLN A 39 -11.67 -0.38 -27.38
C GLN A 39 -10.24 -0.41 -27.95
N ASN A 40 -9.21 -0.66 -27.15
CA ASN A 40 -7.83 -0.65 -27.60
C ASN A 40 -7.44 -1.98 -28.27
N ALA A 41 -7.15 -1.93 -29.58
CA ALA A 41 -6.79 -3.09 -30.38
C ALA A 41 -5.52 -3.82 -29.91
N GLU A 42 -4.51 -3.09 -29.41
CA GLU A 42 -3.25 -3.70 -28.95
C GLU A 42 -3.43 -4.57 -27.70
N GLU A 43 -4.43 -4.23 -26.89
CA GLU A 43 -4.75 -4.82 -25.60
C GLU A 43 -5.75 -6.00 -25.70
N LYS A 44 -6.41 -6.19 -26.85
CA LYS A 44 -7.38 -7.28 -27.07
C LYS A 44 -6.78 -8.69 -26.92
N GLN A 45 -5.46 -8.82 -27.07
CA GLN A 45 -4.74 -10.09 -26.94
C GLN A 45 -3.81 -10.13 -25.71
N ALA A 46 -3.82 -9.10 -24.87
CA ALA A 46 -2.94 -9.06 -23.71
C ALA A 46 -3.51 -9.87 -22.55
N LYS A 47 -2.63 -10.59 -21.83
CA LYS A 47 -2.95 -11.07 -20.48
C LYS A 47 -2.84 -9.90 -19.51
N PHE A 48 -3.70 -9.88 -18.50
CA PHE A 48 -3.75 -8.79 -17.52
C PHE A 48 -3.43 -9.31 -16.13
N LEU A 49 -2.48 -8.66 -15.45
CA LEU A 49 -2.26 -8.87 -14.04
C LEU A 49 -3.26 -8.00 -13.26
N CYS A 50 -4.19 -8.64 -12.57
CA CYS A 50 -5.20 -7.97 -11.78
C CYS A 50 -4.78 -7.95 -10.30
N PHE A 51 -4.49 -6.76 -9.77
CA PHE A 51 -3.98 -6.63 -8.41
C PHE A 51 -5.04 -6.88 -7.34
N LEU A 52 -6.32 -6.59 -7.64
CA LEU A 52 -7.44 -6.77 -6.70
C LEU A 52 -7.70 -8.24 -6.35
N ILE A 53 -7.69 -9.13 -7.36
CA ILE A 53 -7.89 -10.57 -7.15
C ILE A 53 -6.58 -11.36 -7.09
N ARG A 54 -5.44 -10.71 -7.37
CA ARG A 54 -4.11 -11.31 -7.42
C ARG A 54 -4.11 -12.51 -8.36
N ALA A 55 -4.44 -12.25 -9.62
CA ALA A 55 -4.46 -13.27 -10.65
C ALA A 55 -4.10 -12.69 -12.02
N ILE A 56 -3.57 -13.55 -12.89
CA ILE A 56 -3.40 -13.24 -14.31
C ILE A 56 -4.69 -13.65 -15.02
N ILE A 57 -5.36 -12.69 -15.63
CA ILE A 57 -6.61 -12.90 -16.35
C ILE A 57 -6.33 -12.97 -17.85
N PRO A 58 -6.80 -14.02 -18.55
CA PRO A 58 -6.76 -14.09 -20.00
C PRO A 58 -7.53 -12.93 -20.64
N PRO A 59 -7.16 -12.50 -21.86
CA PRO A 59 -7.79 -11.38 -22.54
C PRO A 59 -9.32 -11.55 -22.68
N ASN A 60 -9.76 -12.77 -23.02
CA ASN A 60 -11.17 -13.10 -23.22
C ASN A 60 -12.00 -13.05 -21.94
N ASP A 61 -11.38 -13.24 -20.78
CA ASP A 61 -12.06 -13.29 -19.48
C ASP A 61 -12.05 -11.92 -18.81
N PHE A 62 -10.98 -11.14 -19.00
CA PHE A 62 -10.80 -9.83 -18.37
C PHE A 62 -11.98 -8.89 -18.62
N PHE A 63 -12.53 -8.90 -19.83
CA PHE A 63 -13.64 -8.02 -20.21
C PHE A 63 -15.03 -8.56 -19.87
N LYS A 64 -15.12 -9.85 -19.52
CA LYS A 64 -16.35 -10.52 -19.08
C LYS A 64 -16.51 -10.42 -17.57
N THR A 65 -15.40 -10.40 -16.84
CA THR A 65 -15.41 -10.36 -15.38
C THR A 65 -15.26 -8.92 -14.88
N ASN A 66 -16.20 -8.46 -14.05
CA ASN A 66 -15.99 -7.21 -13.29
C ASN A 66 -15.03 -7.41 -12.09
N GLN A 67 -14.28 -8.52 -12.05
CA GLN A 67 -13.43 -8.91 -10.93
C GLN A 67 -12.24 -7.95 -10.69
N CYS A 68 -11.83 -7.17 -11.71
CA CYS A 68 -10.80 -6.13 -11.59
C CYS A 68 -11.35 -4.73 -11.36
N PHE A 69 -12.66 -4.62 -11.18
CA PHE A 69 -13.28 -3.39 -10.73
C PHE A 69 -13.41 -3.50 -9.21
N PRO A 70 -12.91 -2.52 -8.44
CA PRO A 70 -13.14 -2.54 -7.01
C PRO A 70 -14.65 -2.51 -6.79
N GLU A 71 -15.17 -3.48 -6.04
CA GLU A 71 -16.55 -3.40 -5.56
C GLU A 71 -16.65 -2.11 -4.76
N SER A 72 -17.70 -1.32 -4.99
CA SER A 72 -17.89 -0.03 -4.31
C SER A 72 -18.03 -0.17 -2.78
N ASN A 73 -18.08 -1.40 -2.26
CA ASN A 73 -18.51 -1.74 -0.92
C ASN A 73 -17.47 -2.64 -0.23
N PHE A 74 -16.41 -2.05 0.33
CA PHE A 74 -15.72 -2.68 1.46
C PHE A 74 -16.63 -2.58 2.68
N SER A 75 -17.64 -3.45 2.76
CA SER A 75 -18.53 -3.55 3.91
C SER A 75 -18.10 -4.73 4.77
N SER A 76 -18.03 -4.52 6.08
CA SER A 76 -17.92 -5.61 7.07
C SER A 76 -19.15 -6.54 7.00
N ALA A 77 -19.10 -7.65 7.73
CA ALA A 77 -20.25 -8.53 7.93
C ALA A 77 -21.48 -7.82 8.56
N THR A 78 -21.33 -6.60 9.07
CA THR A 78 -22.41 -5.73 9.58
C THR A 78 -22.80 -4.60 8.64
N GLY A 79 -22.25 -4.54 7.42
CA GLY A 79 -22.52 -3.48 6.45
C GLY A 79 -21.72 -2.20 6.65
N GLU A 80 -21.03 -2.04 7.79
CA GLU A 80 -20.19 -0.86 8.04
C GLU A 80 -18.94 -0.86 7.16
N LYS A 81 -18.69 0.28 6.52
CA LYS A 81 -17.48 0.49 5.72
C LYS A 81 -16.29 0.55 6.66
N ILE A 82 -15.50 -0.53 6.74
CA ILE A 82 -14.21 -0.53 7.48
C ILE A 82 -13.21 0.27 6.64
N MET A 83 -13.35 1.59 6.64
CA MET A 83 -12.25 2.44 6.20
C MET A 83 -11.23 2.48 7.36
N PRO A 84 -9.93 2.35 7.08
CA PRO A 84 -8.92 2.75 8.05
C PRO A 84 -9.30 4.15 8.54
N ARG A 85 -9.34 4.37 9.86
CA ARG A 85 -9.49 5.74 10.35
C ARG A 85 -8.33 6.54 9.76
N PRO A 86 -8.59 7.68 9.08
CA PRO A 86 -7.51 8.48 8.55
C PRO A 86 -6.59 8.88 9.70
N LYS A 87 -5.30 8.52 9.65
CA LYS A 87 -4.32 9.02 10.62
C LYS A 87 -4.32 10.55 10.53
N GLY A 88 -4.23 11.22 11.67
CA GLY A 88 -4.18 12.70 11.72
C GLY A 88 -5.54 13.42 11.85
N THR A 89 -6.62 12.74 12.24
CA THR A 89 -7.86 13.43 12.66
C THR A 89 -7.66 14.11 14.02
N LYS A 90 -7.14 15.35 14.05
CA LYS A 90 -7.14 16.34 15.17
C LYS A 90 -6.84 15.85 16.62
N THR A 91 -6.50 14.60 16.88
CA THR A 91 -6.12 14.10 18.19
C THR A 91 -4.64 14.38 18.41
N ALA A 92 -4.28 14.81 19.61
CA ALA A 92 -2.88 15.08 20.00
C ALA A 92 -1.99 13.81 19.98
N PHE A 93 -2.60 12.64 19.79
CA PHE A 93 -1.98 11.33 19.82
C PHE A 93 -2.51 10.48 18.66
N THR A 94 -1.62 9.73 18.00
CA THR A 94 -1.98 8.87 16.86
C THR A 94 -1.03 7.67 16.81
N LEU A 95 -1.58 6.48 16.50
CA LEU A 95 -0.84 5.28 16.18
C LEU A 95 -0.16 5.42 14.81
N LEU A 96 1.17 5.45 14.81
CA LEU A 96 2.00 5.55 13.61
C LEU A 96 2.18 4.18 12.95
N LYS A 97 2.36 3.12 13.75
CA LYS A 97 2.44 1.72 13.27
C LYS A 97 1.47 0.82 14.02
N PRO A 98 0.87 -0.17 13.34
CA PRO A 98 1.04 -0.44 11.90
C PRO A 98 0.34 0.59 11.00
N LEU A 99 0.74 0.66 9.73
CA LEU A 99 0.15 1.58 8.74
C LEU A 99 -1.27 1.15 8.34
N GLY A 100 -1.53 -0.15 8.26
CA GLY A 100 -2.85 -0.71 7.97
C GLY A 100 -3.32 -1.71 9.03
N ASN A 101 -4.52 -2.25 8.80
CA ASN A 101 -5.12 -3.22 9.71
C ASN A 101 -4.62 -4.66 9.44
N MET A 102 -4.18 -4.94 8.21
CA MET A 102 -3.64 -6.25 7.83
C MET A 102 -2.15 -6.32 8.11
N GLN A 103 -1.72 -7.38 8.81
CA GLN A 103 -0.34 -7.61 9.22
C GLN A 103 0.25 -8.80 8.49
N LEU A 104 1.54 -8.71 8.16
CA LEU A 104 2.33 -9.82 7.61
C LEU A 104 3.01 -10.63 8.72
N THR A 105 3.43 -9.95 9.79
CA THR A 105 4.19 -10.56 10.89
C THR A 105 3.28 -10.84 12.09
N PRO A 106 3.43 -12.00 12.75
CA PRO A 106 2.76 -12.27 14.02
C PRO A 106 3.17 -11.33 15.16
N GLN A 107 4.31 -10.65 15.03
CA GLN A 107 4.86 -9.73 16.01
C GLN A 107 5.05 -8.36 15.36
N PRO A 108 3.95 -7.61 15.14
CA PRO A 108 4.05 -6.28 14.56
C PRO A 108 4.83 -5.36 15.50
N VAL A 109 5.49 -4.39 14.88
CA VAL A 109 6.01 -3.22 15.57
C VAL A 109 4.86 -2.23 15.73
N ILE A 110 4.68 -1.73 16.95
CA ILE A 110 3.65 -0.78 17.31
C ILE A 110 4.36 0.51 17.69
N ALA A 111 4.00 1.61 17.04
CA ALA A 111 4.61 2.91 17.27
C ALA A 111 3.55 4.00 17.28
N TRP A 112 3.78 5.06 18.03
CA TRP A 112 2.84 6.17 18.19
C TRP A 112 3.56 7.51 18.26
N GLN A 113 2.79 8.58 18.12
CA GLN A 113 3.30 9.94 18.21
C GLN A 113 3.80 10.24 19.65
N PRO A 114 5.04 10.74 19.81
CA PRO A 114 5.53 11.15 21.11
C PRO A 114 4.72 12.32 21.68
N ILE A 115 4.51 12.30 23.00
CA ILE A 115 3.96 13.39 23.80
C ILE A 115 5.00 13.70 24.88
N PRO A 116 5.47 14.95 24.99
CA PRO A 116 6.44 15.32 26.00
C PRO A 116 5.98 14.94 27.41
N ASN A 117 6.88 14.31 28.18
CA ASN A 117 6.67 13.90 29.57
C ASN A 117 5.50 12.92 29.79
N ALA A 118 5.09 12.18 28.75
CA ALA A 118 4.03 11.17 28.87
C ALA A 118 4.60 9.76 29.09
N SER A 119 3.83 8.93 29.79
CA SER A 119 3.95 7.46 29.74
C SER A 119 2.83 6.87 28.89
N TYR A 120 2.97 5.62 28.49
CA TYR A 120 2.05 4.96 27.56
C TYR A 120 1.63 3.60 28.07
N ARG A 121 0.35 3.27 27.88
CA ARG A 121 -0.19 1.92 28.04
C ARG A 121 -0.70 1.40 26.70
N ILE A 122 -0.20 0.24 26.28
CA ILE A 122 -0.56 -0.40 25.03
C ILE A 122 -1.31 -1.67 25.38
N THR A 123 -2.48 -1.88 24.80
CA THR A 123 -3.30 -3.07 25.05
C THR A 123 -3.66 -3.78 23.75
N ILE A 124 -3.71 -5.11 23.81
CA ILE A 124 -4.26 -5.96 22.74
C ILE A 124 -5.40 -6.80 23.31
N GLU A 125 -6.54 -6.74 22.63
CA GLU A 125 -7.75 -7.49 22.95
C GLU A 125 -8.13 -8.40 21.77
N GLN A 126 -8.74 -9.55 22.07
CA GLN A 126 -9.35 -10.43 21.07
C GLN A 126 -10.72 -10.87 21.57
N GLY A 127 -11.77 -10.61 20.80
CA GLY A 127 -13.14 -10.97 21.19
C GLY A 127 -13.57 -10.36 22.53
N GLY A 128 -13.13 -9.14 22.84
CA GLY A 128 -13.39 -8.46 24.11
C GLY A 128 -12.55 -8.93 25.30
N SER A 129 -11.74 -9.99 25.14
CA SER A 129 -10.84 -10.48 26.17
C SER A 129 -9.47 -9.83 26.07
N TRP A 130 -8.92 -9.39 27.20
CA TRP A 130 -7.60 -8.79 27.29
C TRP A 130 -6.52 -9.85 27.12
N LEU A 131 -5.70 -9.74 26.06
CA LEU A 131 -4.64 -10.71 25.77
C LEU A 131 -3.28 -10.27 26.34
N TRP A 132 -3.04 -8.96 26.31
CA TRP A 132 -1.75 -8.39 26.63
C TRP A 132 -1.85 -6.89 26.90
N SER A 133 -1.00 -6.42 27.81
CA SER A 133 -0.74 -5.00 28.05
C SER A 133 0.69 -4.75 28.44
N HIS A 134 1.15 -3.54 28.16
CA HIS A 134 2.47 -3.09 28.52
C HIS A 134 2.49 -1.59 28.76
N GLU A 135 3.20 -1.19 29.80
CA GLU A 135 3.44 0.19 30.13
C GLU A 135 4.89 0.56 29.80
N THR A 136 5.09 1.73 29.21
CA THR A 136 6.40 2.17 28.76
C THR A 136 6.46 3.69 28.61
N THR A 137 7.67 4.25 28.63
CA THR A 137 7.95 5.64 28.21
C THR A 137 8.52 5.71 26.79
N ALA A 138 8.83 4.56 26.18
CA ALA A 138 9.24 4.49 24.78
C ALA A 138 8.06 4.83 23.85
N THR A 139 8.35 5.15 22.59
CA THR A 139 7.33 5.49 21.57
C THR A 139 7.14 4.41 20.51
N GLU A 140 7.87 3.31 20.67
CA GLU A 140 7.81 2.13 19.83
C GLU A 140 8.07 0.88 20.68
N ILE A 141 7.34 -0.18 20.37
CA ILE A 141 7.54 -1.50 20.95
C ILE A 141 7.32 -2.58 19.89
N LYS A 142 7.96 -3.73 20.09
CA LYS A 142 7.67 -4.93 19.31
C LYS A 142 6.83 -5.89 20.15
N LEU A 143 5.75 -6.41 19.57
CA LEU A 143 4.93 -7.41 20.25
C LEU A 143 5.78 -8.65 20.60
N PRO A 144 5.76 -9.15 21.85
CA PRO A 144 6.60 -10.26 22.24
C PRO A 144 6.12 -11.58 21.62
N ARG A 145 7.06 -12.51 21.40
CA ARG A 145 6.78 -13.83 20.80
C ARG A 145 5.65 -14.60 21.52
N SER A 146 5.61 -14.52 22.85
CA SER A 146 4.59 -15.17 23.70
C SER A 146 3.17 -14.63 23.47
N LYS A 147 3.02 -13.49 22.78
CA LYS A 147 1.74 -12.83 22.48
C LYS A 147 1.52 -12.66 20.98
N SER A 148 2.19 -13.49 20.16
CA SER A 148 2.09 -13.45 18.71
C SER A 148 0.63 -13.54 18.23
N LEU A 149 0.29 -12.72 17.24
CA LEU A 149 -1.01 -12.76 16.56
C LEU A 149 -1.19 -14.09 15.83
N LYS A 150 -2.43 -14.56 15.72
CA LYS A 150 -2.80 -15.78 15.00
C LYS A 150 -3.50 -15.43 13.68
N PRO A 151 -3.24 -16.16 12.59
CA PRO A 151 -3.90 -15.92 11.31
C PRO A 151 -5.43 -16.00 11.42
N GLY A 152 -6.12 -15.13 10.67
CA GLY A 152 -7.59 -15.14 10.59
C GLY A 152 -8.30 -14.65 11.87
N LYS A 153 -7.57 -14.19 12.88
CA LYS A 153 -8.15 -13.57 14.09
C LYS A 153 -8.09 -12.05 13.98
N LEU A 154 -9.13 -11.40 14.49
CA LEU A 154 -9.22 -9.95 14.63
C LEU A 154 -8.83 -9.55 16.06
N TYR A 155 -7.96 -8.55 16.15
CA TYR A 155 -7.46 -7.99 17.38
C TYR A 155 -7.79 -6.51 17.44
N LYS A 156 -8.02 -5.99 18.63
CA LYS A 156 -8.10 -4.55 18.87
C LYS A 156 -6.83 -4.12 19.57
N LEU A 157 -6.13 -3.16 18.98
CA LEU A 157 -4.94 -2.53 19.52
C LEU A 157 -5.32 -1.14 20.03
N SER A 158 -5.04 -0.85 21.30
CA SER A 158 -5.17 0.49 21.88
C SER A 158 -3.81 0.98 22.35
N ALA A 159 -3.53 2.26 22.15
CA ALA A 159 -2.45 2.96 22.81
C ALA A 159 -3.02 4.20 23.51
N VAL A 160 -2.65 4.39 24.77
CA VAL A 160 -3.14 5.50 25.61
C VAL A 160 -1.94 6.19 26.24
N ALA A 161 -1.90 7.50 26.16
CA ALA A 161 -0.89 8.34 26.78
C ALA A 161 -1.38 8.90 28.12
N PHE A 162 -0.49 8.96 29.09
CA PHE A 162 -0.74 9.40 30.46
C PHE A 162 0.23 10.51 30.87
N GLN A 163 -0.25 11.44 31.69
CA GLN A 163 0.58 12.38 32.46
C GLN A 163 0.29 12.16 33.94
N GLY A 164 1.25 11.58 34.66
CA GLY A 164 0.97 10.98 35.97
C GLY A 164 -0.05 9.85 35.81
N GLU A 165 -1.12 9.88 36.60
CA GLU A 165 -2.18 8.87 36.58
C GLU A 165 -3.32 9.20 35.59
N GLN A 166 -3.32 10.40 34.99
CA GLN A 166 -4.41 10.84 34.14
C GLN A 166 -4.14 10.45 32.68
N ALA A 167 -5.09 9.73 32.08
CA ALA A 167 -5.11 9.51 30.63
C ALA A 167 -5.40 10.84 29.92
N ILE A 168 -4.49 11.27 29.06
CA ILE A 168 -4.58 12.55 28.33
C ILE A 168 -5.00 12.38 26.87
N SER A 169 -4.72 11.22 26.27
CA SER A 169 -5.09 10.93 24.89
C SER A 169 -4.97 9.44 24.60
N GLY A 170 -5.59 8.98 23.52
CA GLY A 170 -5.49 7.60 23.09
C GLY A 170 -5.93 7.41 21.65
N ASP A 171 -5.48 6.31 21.06
CA ASP A 171 -5.84 5.90 19.71
C ASP A 171 -6.04 4.37 19.66
N VAL A 172 -6.91 3.93 18.76
CA VAL A 172 -7.36 2.55 18.66
C VAL A 172 -7.41 2.15 17.19
N THR A 173 -6.87 0.97 16.90
CA THR A 173 -6.98 0.34 15.59
C THR A 173 -7.32 -1.15 15.72
N THR A 174 -7.67 -1.79 14.61
CA THR A 174 -7.86 -3.23 14.53
C THR A 174 -6.73 -3.87 13.74
N LEU A 175 -6.29 -5.04 14.19
CA LEU A 175 -5.24 -5.81 13.54
C LEU A 175 -5.77 -7.17 13.13
N GLN A 176 -5.37 -7.64 11.96
CA GLN A 176 -5.60 -8.99 11.50
C GLN A 176 -4.32 -9.54 10.86
N LEU A 177 -3.88 -10.70 11.30
CA LEU A 177 -2.77 -11.39 10.66
C LEU A 177 -3.28 -12.10 9.39
N VAL A 178 -2.61 -11.83 8.27
CA VAL A 178 -2.94 -12.44 6.98
C VAL A 178 -2.81 -13.96 7.04
N ASP A 179 -3.67 -14.65 6.28
CA ASP A 179 -3.58 -16.09 6.11
C ASP A 179 -2.34 -16.47 5.28
N PRO A 180 -1.48 -17.39 5.73
CA PRO A 180 -0.32 -17.86 4.96
C PRO A 180 -0.67 -18.38 3.55
N GLN A 181 -1.87 -18.93 3.33
CA GLN A 181 -2.35 -19.35 2.01
C GLN A 181 -2.54 -18.15 1.06
N GLN A 182 -3.05 -17.02 1.57
CA GLN A 182 -3.19 -15.80 0.76
C GLN A 182 -1.82 -15.27 0.33
N LEU A 183 -0.83 -15.32 1.23
CA LEU A 183 0.54 -14.92 0.91
C LEU A 183 1.20 -15.85 -0.12
N ARG A 184 1.00 -17.17 0.02
CA ARG A 184 1.48 -18.13 -0.97
C ARG A 184 0.89 -17.82 -2.35
N LYS A 185 -0.44 -17.67 -2.44
CA LYS A 185 -1.11 -17.31 -3.69
C LYS A 185 -0.58 -16.00 -4.30
N LEU A 186 -0.34 -14.98 -3.48
CA LEU A 186 0.27 -13.73 -3.94
C LEU A 186 1.66 -13.98 -4.52
N ASN A 187 2.53 -14.68 -3.78
CA ASN A 187 3.90 -14.94 -4.22
C ASN A 187 3.92 -15.79 -5.50
N ASP A 188 3.05 -16.80 -5.61
CA ASP A 188 2.91 -17.62 -6.82
C ASP A 188 2.46 -16.77 -8.01
N THR A 189 1.50 -15.86 -7.80
CA THR A 189 1.03 -14.96 -8.86
C THR A 189 2.11 -13.98 -9.28
N VAL A 190 2.84 -13.43 -8.31
CA VAL A 190 4.01 -12.59 -8.59
C VAL A 190 4.96 -13.39 -9.46
N LEU A 191 5.40 -14.59 -9.05
CA LEU A 191 6.30 -15.49 -9.79
C LEU A 191 5.80 -15.78 -11.21
N GLN A 192 4.51 -16.06 -11.40
CA GLN A 192 3.93 -16.26 -12.73
C GLN A 192 4.00 -14.99 -13.59
N ALA A 193 3.73 -13.82 -13.00
CA ALA A 193 3.88 -12.55 -13.70
C ALA A 193 5.36 -12.25 -14.03
N GLN A 194 6.32 -12.74 -13.25
CA GLN A 194 7.76 -12.59 -13.51
C GLN A 194 8.23 -13.31 -14.78
N GLN A 195 7.52 -14.36 -15.22
CA GLN A 195 7.82 -14.98 -16.52
C GLN A 195 7.61 -14.00 -17.69
N VAL A 196 6.95 -12.85 -17.42
CA VAL A 196 6.66 -11.80 -18.41
C VAL A 196 7.27 -10.44 -18.01
N ALA A 197 7.53 -10.18 -16.73
CA ALA A 197 8.16 -8.96 -16.24
C ALA A 197 9.70 -9.04 -16.25
N ALA A 198 10.33 -8.29 -17.15
CA ALA A 198 11.74 -8.45 -17.52
C ALA A 198 12.77 -7.95 -16.49
N ASN A 199 12.40 -7.13 -15.49
CA ASN A 199 13.37 -6.54 -14.55
C ASN A 199 12.89 -6.53 -13.08
N PRO A 200 13.82 -6.43 -12.11
CA PRO A 200 13.49 -6.44 -10.68
C PRO A 200 12.56 -5.30 -10.23
N LEU A 201 12.66 -4.12 -10.84
CA LEU A 201 11.81 -2.96 -10.54
C LEU A 201 10.33 -3.27 -10.82
N ASP A 202 10.03 -3.80 -12.00
CA ASP A 202 8.68 -4.13 -12.41
C ASP A 202 8.05 -5.17 -11.48
N ARG A 203 8.84 -6.17 -11.08
CA ARG A 203 8.41 -7.23 -10.15
C ARG A 203 8.09 -6.68 -8.77
N GLY A 204 8.93 -5.79 -8.26
CA GLY A 204 8.72 -5.14 -6.98
C GLY A 204 7.48 -4.24 -6.99
N LEU A 205 7.27 -3.47 -8.06
CA LEU A 205 6.07 -2.62 -8.23
C LEU A 205 4.79 -3.48 -8.26
N ASP A 206 4.78 -4.58 -9.01
CA ASP A 206 3.62 -5.47 -9.07
C ASP A 206 3.31 -6.09 -7.70
N LYS A 207 4.34 -6.58 -7.01
CA LYS A 207 4.20 -7.13 -5.65
C LYS A 207 3.68 -6.10 -4.66
N ALA A 208 4.23 -4.88 -4.68
CA ALA A 208 3.78 -3.79 -3.83
C ALA A 208 2.30 -3.44 -4.06
N MET A 209 1.84 -3.42 -5.32
CA MET A 209 0.44 -3.15 -5.64
C MET A 209 -0.49 -4.29 -5.21
N MET A 210 -0.08 -5.55 -5.32
CA MET A 210 -0.85 -6.65 -4.75
C MET A 210 -0.97 -6.57 -3.22
N LEU A 211 0.13 -6.22 -2.54
CA LEU A 211 0.13 -6.02 -1.08
C LEU A 211 -0.76 -4.83 -0.68
N TYR A 212 -0.72 -3.74 -1.44
CA TYR A 212 -1.59 -2.59 -1.26
C TYR A 212 -3.08 -2.99 -1.32
N HIS A 213 -3.48 -3.72 -2.37
CA HIS A 213 -4.87 -4.16 -2.55
C HIS A 213 -5.30 -5.26 -1.55
N LEU A 214 -4.36 -5.89 -0.83
CA LEU A 214 -4.63 -6.74 0.33
C LEU A 214 -4.74 -5.95 1.64
N GLY A 215 -4.49 -4.64 1.64
CA GLY A 215 -4.41 -3.82 2.85
C GLY A 215 -3.13 -3.99 3.67
N LEU A 216 -2.13 -4.71 3.14
CA LEU A 216 -0.82 -4.95 3.77
C LEU A 216 0.12 -3.74 3.56
N PHE A 217 -0.29 -2.57 4.04
CA PHE A 217 0.39 -1.30 3.75
C PHE A 217 1.84 -1.25 4.24
N ASP A 218 2.14 -1.77 5.44
CA ASP A 218 3.52 -1.85 5.93
C ASP A 218 4.41 -2.68 5.00
N ALA A 219 3.91 -3.82 4.51
CA ALA A 219 4.66 -4.67 3.59
C ALA A 219 4.83 -4.02 2.21
N ALA A 220 3.79 -3.33 1.71
CA ALA A 220 3.85 -2.60 0.45
C ALA A 220 4.88 -1.45 0.51
N VAL A 221 4.92 -0.70 1.62
CA VAL A 221 5.92 0.36 1.84
C VAL A 221 7.33 -0.21 1.89
N ILE A 222 7.57 -1.31 2.61
CA ILE A 222 8.89 -1.98 2.65
C ILE A 222 9.34 -2.37 1.24
N GLU A 223 8.45 -2.98 0.45
CA GLU A 223 8.75 -3.37 -0.92
C GLU A 223 9.11 -2.14 -1.77
N LEU A 224 8.35 -1.05 -1.68
CA LEU A 224 8.61 0.17 -2.46
C LEU A 224 9.86 0.92 -2.01
N LEU A 225 10.16 0.96 -0.71
CA LEU A 225 11.38 1.58 -0.19
C LEU A 225 12.63 0.90 -0.74
N ALA A 226 12.62 -0.43 -0.88
CA ALA A 226 13.71 -1.18 -1.53
C ALA A 226 13.91 -0.83 -3.02
N LEU A 227 12.90 -0.24 -3.67
CA LEU A 227 12.94 0.19 -5.07
C LEU A 227 13.33 1.66 -5.26
N THR A 228 13.48 2.44 -4.17
CA THR A 228 13.82 3.87 -4.26
C THR A 228 15.17 4.10 -4.95
N GLN A 229 16.10 3.15 -4.85
CA GLN A 229 17.39 3.17 -5.56
C GLN A 229 17.25 3.31 -7.09
N TYR A 230 16.13 2.89 -7.68
CA TYR A 230 15.88 3.03 -9.13
C TYR A 230 15.46 4.43 -9.56
N GLN A 231 15.18 5.33 -8.61
CA GLN A 231 14.79 6.74 -8.85
C GLN A 231 13.65 6.88 -9.88
N LYS A 232 12.64 6.01 -9.79
CA LYS A 232 11.50 6.01 -10.73
C LYS A 232 10.30 6.75 -10.14
N PRO A 233 9.68 7.69 -10.88
CA PRO A 233 8.49 8.42 -10.42
C PRO A 233 7.37 7.50 -9.90
N ALA A 234 7.17 6.34 -10.55
CA ALA A 234 6.15 5.38 -10.16
C ALA A 234 6.31 4.85 -8.72
N VAL A 235 7.55 4.62 -8.26
CA VAL A 235 7.83 4.14 -6.89
C VAL A 235 7.36 5.19 -5.86
N TYR A 236 7.79 6.44 -6.05
CA TYR A 236 7.45 7.54 -5.16
C TYR A 236 5.95 7.87 -5.21
N SER A 237 5.33 7.83 -6.39
CA SER A 237 3.89 8.02 -6.53
C SER A 237 3.10 6.95 -5.76
N GLN A 238 3.54 5.69 -5.79
CA GLN A 238 2.88 4.60 -5.06
C GLN A 238 3.07 4.72 -3.55
N LEU A 239 4.25 5.13 -3.08
CA LEU A 239 4.46 5.49 -1.67
C LEU A 239 3.51 6.61 -1.25
N GLY A 240 3.40 7.67 -2.04
CA GLY A 240 2.47 8.77 -1.80
C GLY A 240 1.02 8.31 -1.70
N LEU A 241 0.59 7.39 -2.57
CA LEU A 241 -0.76 6.81 -2.51
C LEU A 241 -1.00 6.04 -1.22
N ILE A 242 -0.05 5.20 -0.77
CA ILE A 242 -0.18 4.45 0.49
C ILE A 242 -0.28 5.41 1.68
N TYR A 243 0.62 6.39 1.78
CA TYR A 243 0.60 7.34 2.89
C TYR A 243 -0.66 8.21 2.88
N LYS A 244 -1.19 8.54 1.70
CA LYS A 244 -2.49 9.22 1.56
C LYS A 244 -3.64 8.35 2.06
N GLU A 245 -3.65 7.07 1.69
CA GLU A 245 -4.68 6.10 2.08
C GLU A 245 -4.74 5.93 3.60
N VAL A 246 -3.58 5.88 4.26
CA VAL A 246 -3.51 5.78 5.73
C VAL A 246 -3.68 7.13 6.43
N GLY A 247 -3.83 8.23 5.69
CA GLY A 247 -4.10 9.57 6.24
C GLY A 247 -2.88 10.43 6.56
N ASP A 248 -1.66 9.94 6.35
CA ASP A 248 -0.44 10.74 6.54
C ASP A 248 -0.18 11.68 5.36
N LYS A 249 -0.94 12.78 5.33
CA LYS A 249 -0.94 13.77 4.24
C LYS A 249 0.44 14.40 4.02
N LYS A 250 1.21 14.64 5.09
CA LYS A 250 2.51 15.30 5.00
C LYS A 250 3.53 14.37 4.35
N ILE A 251 3.61 13.12 4.79
CA ILE A 251 4.50 12.14 4.16
C ILE A 251 4.05 11.86 2.73
N ALA A 252 2.75 11.72 2.49
CA ALA A 252 2.20 11.52 1.16
C ALA A 252 2.61 12.64 0.19
N GLN A 253 2.48 13.91 0.61
CA GLN A 253 2.86 15.07 -0.19
C GLN A 253 4.35 15.02 -0.55
N GLY A 254 5.24 14.76 0.40
CA GLY A 254 6.68 14.67 0.12
C GLY A 254 7.02 13.61 -0.94
N TYR A 255 6.33 12.48 -0.91
CA TYR A 255 6.50 11.45 -1.93
C TYR A 255 5.92 11.85 -3.30
N PHE A 256 4.76 12.51 -3.35
CA PHE A 256 4.21 13.04 -4.60
C PHE A 256 5.09 14.13 -5.21
N ASP A 257 5.65 15.02 -4.39
CA ASP A 257 6.59 16.06 -4.82
C ASP A 257 7.83 15.42 -5.46
N LYS A 258 8.40 14.40 -4.81
CA LYS A 258 9.56 13.67 -5.37
C LYS A 258 9.21 12.95 -6.68
N ALA A 259 8.03 12.35 -6.76
CA ALA A 259 7.57 11.71 -7.99
C ALA A 259 7.47 12.74 -9.13
N SER A 260 6.91 13.93 -8.86
CA SER A 260 6.79 15.04 -9.80
C SER A 260 8.15 15.56 -10.26
N GLU A 261 9.07 15.78 -9.32
CA GLU A 261 10.45 16.18 -9.60
C GLU A 261 11.12 15.23 -10.60
N LEU A 262 11.06 13.92 -10.32
CA LEU A 262 11.65 12.88 -11.16
C LEU A 262 10.97 12.74 -12.53
N ALA A 263 9.67 12.99 -12.62
CA ALA A 263 8.94 12.93 -13.89
C ALA A 263 9.27 14.13 -14.79
N ASN A 264 9.61 15.27 -14.19
CA ASN A 264 9.92 16.51 -14.90
C ASN A 264 11.41 16.69 -15.21
N HIS A 265 12.30 15.90 -14.60
CA HIS A 265 13.73 15.89 -14.93
C HIS A 265 13.98 15.18 -16.28
N LYS A 266 14.28 15.95 -17.32
CA LYS A 266 14.79 15.41 -18.59
C LYS A 266 16.26 14.99 -18.41
N PRO A 267 16.70 13.84 -18.96
CA PRO A 267 18.14 13.58 -19.09
C PRO A 267 18.75 14.66 -19.98
N LYS A 268 19.79 15.34 -19.49
CA LYS A 268 20.58 16.29 -20.27
C LYS A 268 21.16 15.51 -21.46
N PRO A 269 20.92 15.91 -22.72
CA PRO A 269 21.51 15.21 -23.86
C PRO A 269 23.02 15.19 -23.67
N LEU A 270 23.64 14.01 -23.79
CA LEU A 270 25.08 13.89 -23.88
C LEU A 270 25.51 14.73 -25.08
N SER A 271 26.09 15.90 -24.80
CA SER A 271 26.78 16.69 -25.81
C SER A 271 27.86 15.79 -26.39
N ARG A 272 27.74 15.45 -27.68
CA ARG A 272 28.84 14.82 -28.42
C ARG A 272 30.07 15.71 -28.23
N ALA A 273 31.09 15.15 -27.60
CA ALA A 273 32.43 15.72 -27.66
C ALA A 273 32.84 15.73 -29.13
N ASN A 274 33.19 16.92 -29.63
CA ASN A 274 33.76 17.13 -30.96
C ASN A 274 35.17 16.51 -31.03
#